data_AF-A0A7Y2WZA5-F1
#
_entry.id   AF-A0A7Y2WZA5-F1
#
_cell.length_a   1.000
_cell.length_b   1.000
_cell.length_c   1.000
_cell.angle_alpha   90.00
_cell.angle_beta   90.00
_cell.angle_gamma   90.00
#
_symmetry.space_group_name_H-M   'P 1'
#
loop_
_entity.id
_entity.type
_entity.pdbx_description
1 polymer ?
#
loop_
_entity_poly.entity_id
_entity_poly.type
_entity_poly.pdbx_seq_one_letter_code
_entity_poly.pdbx_strand_id
1 'polypeptide(L)'
;MIALHGSRPSDELFHFHPRSTNPELWRTTVPLVVRVRCQRHKGLIATWTAIHWLIVLHAASGRAHFGMREIAEEAGVGRNELAGPGGHIQRLVNLGLIRIVGYKSFRGLREPRPLYHVDLAELERLSLDLVPEVLRDHQIDRPPPIAPDPRQLRLALVPTDDDSAADRDEPVLQRPAHLGGRDGHENGTAEPLPVGMNRGTLPEKPGAAHENGTEGWRSTSDNGASMHEIGTVTHENGTALPRQRPVPPGNQPGMHENGTVHARNRDIEGEKERKNEGESQTLTPDLLQSLITQATQAVLATLQAQGGVALTDLPASLSMIPLAPDDAEPLSASVLSLWQGDQQTPRQRDLHQLALLAAEYDRPTDGHGAYWLGRAILMADLCLSDRDQPITIVYVRRMLRRWREEGSWGSDREAAVLPLPPQRGAHEAPPLTRPAAEPLPAEAQRHPAVRAYVEALHETPNAVQAAQIAETVSDLNAWRQVLTDWQLNGWGERSVGKMLDRYQKSASPGGGVDVPPSVALIHTYPGISPEQRDRWIRKFHAAATPAEKRAVLARLEQEHPR
;
A
#
# COMPACT_ATOMS: atom_id res chain seq x y z
N MET A 1 -10.35 9.97 -42.95
CA MET A 1 -11.04 11.20 -43.42
C MET A 1 -12.51 11.07 -43.00
N ILE A 2 -12.82 11.37 -41.74
CA ILE A 2 -14.19 11.32 -41.20
C ILE A 2 -14.62 12.77 -41.03
N ALA A 3 -15.53 13.20 -41.91
CA ALA A 3 -16.15 14.51 -41.86
C ALA A 3 -17.27 14.49 -40.81
N LEU A 4 -17.07 15.19 -39.70
CA LEU A 4 -18.11 15.56 -38.73
C LEU A 4 -17.89 17.02 -38.34
N HIS A 5 -18.28 17.93 -39.22
CA HIS A 5 -18.52 19.34 -38.88
C HIS A 5 -19.99 19.64 -39.17
N GLY A 6 -20.86 19.05 -38.34
CA GLY A 6 -22.19 19.59 -38.12
C GLY A 6 -22.04 20.84 -37.26
N SER A 7 -22.33 21.99 -37.85
CA SER A 7 -22.45 23.28 -37.18
C SER A 7 -23.35 23.15 -35.96
N ARG A 8 -22.76 23.14 -34.76
CA ARG A 8 -23.49 23.20 -33.49
C ARG A 8 -24.34 24.49 -33.49
N PRO A 9 -25.63 24.41 -33.09
CA PRO A 9 -26.45 25.60 -32.90
C PRO A 9 -25.69 26.56 -31.99
N SER A 10 -25.68 27.83 -32.38
CA SER A 10 -25.04 28.94 -31.69
C SER A 10 -25.28 28.84 -30.18
N ASP A 11 -24.17 28.68 -29.45
CA ASP A 11 -24.04 28.79 -27.99
C ASP A 11 -24.71 30.09 -27.52
N GLU A 12 -26.00 30.06 -27.23
CA GLU A 12 -26.62 31.01 -26.32
C GLU A 12 -26.10 30.69 -24.91
N LEU A 13 -24.86 31.16 -24.69
CA LEU A 13 -24.30 31.68 -23.46
C LEU A 13 -24.58 30.84 -22.21
N PHE A 14 -24.09 29.59 -22.21
CA PHE A 14 -23.71 28.93 -20.96
C PHE A 14 -22.52 29.71 -20.35
N HIS A 15 -22.82 30.81 -19.65
CA HIS A 15 -21.82 31.61 -18.95
C HIS A 15 -21.49 30.96 -17.61
N PHE A 16 -20.47 30.11 -17.62
CA PHE A 16 -19.89 29.60 -16.39
C PHE A 16 -19.11 30.72 -15.68
N HIS A 17 -19.56 31.08 -14.47
CA HIS A 17 -18.90 32.05 -13.61
C HIS A 17 -18.30 31.36 -12.38
N PRO A 18 -16.96 31.21 -12.29
CA PRO A 18 -16.29 30.54 -11.18
C PRO A 18 -16.67 31.06 -9.78
N ARG A 19 -17.07 32.33 -9.66
CA ARG A 19 -17.44 32.93 -8.37
C ARG A 19 -18.86 32.59 -7.90
N SER A 20 -19.75 32.22 -8.81
CA SER A 20 -21.15 31.92 -8.50
C SER A 20 -21.46 30.43 -8.51
N THR A 21 -20.47 29.59 -8.82
CA THR A 21 -20.63 28.14 -8.89
C THR A 21 -20.04 27.48 -7.66
N ASN A 22 -20.60 26.34 -7.27
CA ASN A 22 -20.08 25.54 -6.16
C ASN A 22 -18.60 25.15 -6.40
N PRO A 23 -17.65 25.61 -5.57
CA PRO A 23 -16.24 25.27 -5.71
C PRO A 23 -15.96 23.77 -5.63
N GLU A 24 -16.84 23.00 -4.98
CA GLU A 24 -16.78 21.54 -4.95
C GLU A 24 -16.83 20.91 -6.34
N LEU A 25 -17.28 21.60 -7.39
CA LEU A 25 -17.25 21.03 -8.75
C LEU A 25 -15.83 20.92 -9.33
N TRP A 26 -14.89 21.78 -8.91
CA TRP A 26 -13.50 21.76 -9.40
C TRP A 26 -12.44 21.59 -8.31
N ARG A 27 -12.78 21.76 -7.03
CA ARG A 27 -11.92 21.56 -5.85
C ARG A 27 -12.25 20.33 -5.01
N THR A 28 -12.84 19.31 -5.62
CA THR A 28 -12.99 18.02 -4.92
C THR A 28 -11.63 17.48 -4.44
N THR A 29 -11.66 16.56 -3.47
CA THR A 29 -10.47 15.81 -2.99
C THR A 29 -9.63 15.18 -4.12
N VAL A 30 -10.25 14.84 -5.25
CA VAL A 30 -9.56 14.37 -6.46
C VAL A 30 -9.97 15.26 -7.63
N PRO A 31 -9.12 16.23 -8.05
CA PRO A 31 -9.47 17.23 -9.06
C PRO A 31 -10.18 16.64 -10.28
N LEU A 32 -11.19 17.35 -10.80
CA LEU A 32 -12.02 16.87 -11.90
C LEU A 32 -11.18 16.44 -13.12
N VAL A 33 -10.11 17.19 -13.43
CA VAL A 33 -9.16 16.85 -14.51
C VAL A 33 -8.53 15.47 -14.33
N VAL A 34 -8.23 15.05 -13.09
CA VAL A 34 -7.69 13.72 -12.80
C VAL A 34 -8.72 12.66 -13.14
N ARG A 35 -9.98 12.84 -12.76
CA ARG A 35 -11.07 11.89 -13.04
C ARG A 35 -11.33 11.74 -14.54
N VAL A 36 -11.36 12.87 -15.26
CA VAL A 36 -11.60 12.93 -16.70
C VAL A 36 -10.43 12.30 -17.47
N ARG A 37 -9.18 12.73 -17.22
CA ARG A 37 -8.00 12.22 -17.94
C ARG A 37 -7.70 10.75 -17.63
N CYS A 38 -7.99 10.29 -16.42
CA CYS A 38 -7.88 8.87 -16.07
C CYS A 38 -9.04 8.02 -16.60
N GLN A 39 -10.04 8.60 -17.30
CA GLN A 39 -11.20 7.88 -17.84
C GLN A 39 -11.91 7.01 -16.78
N ARG A 40 -12.00 7.51 -15.53
CA ARG A 40 -12.57 6.76 -14.39
C ARG A 40 -11.86 5.43 -14.07
N HIS A 41 -10.62 5.23 -14.54
CA HIS A 41 -9.82 4.05 -14.22
C HIS A 41 -9.43 4.04 -12.73
N LYS A 42 -10.04 3.14 -11.95
CA LYS A 42 -9.92 3.09 -10.49
C LYS A 42 -8.47 3.01 -10.01
N GLY A 43 -7.64 2.18 -10.65
CA GLY A 43 -6.23 2.01 -10.27
C GLY A 43 -5.37 3.26 -10.53
N LEU A 44 -5.67 4.04 -11.57
CA LEU A 44 -4.93 5.28 -11.86
C LEU A 44 -5.29 6.37 -10.86
N ILE A 45 -6.59 6.52 -10.59
CA ILE A 45 -7.10 7.46 -9.60
C ILE A 45 -6.55 7.11 -8.21
N ALA A 46 -6.61 5.84 -7.80
CA ALA A 46 -6.07 5.40 -6.52
C ALA A 46 -4.55 5.64 -6.41
N THR A 47 -3.80 5.38 -7.48
CA THR A 47 -2.35 5.66 -7.53
C THR A 47 -2.06 7.15 -7.41
N TRP A 48 -2.82 8.00 -8.12
CA TRP A 48 -2.69 9.45 -8.02
C TRP A 48 -2.98 9.94 -6.59
N THR A 49 -4.10 9.49 -6.02
CA THR A 49 -4.51 9.84 -4.65
C THR A 49 -3.46 9.42 -3.64
N ALA A 50 -2.91 8.21 -3.77
CA ALA A 50 -1.85 7.72 -2.89
C ALA A 50 -0.57 8.56 -2.97
N ILE A 51 -0.11 8.90 -4.19
CA ILE A 51 1.08 9.75 -4.36
C ILE A 51 0.83 11.14 -3.76
N HIS A 52 -0.30 11.76 -4.07
CA HIS A 52 -0.68 13.06 -3.53
C HIS A 52 -0.76 13.04 -2.00
N TRP A 53 -1.44 12.04 -1.43
CA TRP A 53 -1.56 11.87 0.01
C TRP A 53 -0.21 11.67 0.70
N LEU A 54 0.68 10.85 0.14
CA LEU A 54 2.03 10.66 0.66
C LEU A 54 2.84 11.96 0.65
N ILE A 55 2.72 12.79 -0.41
CA ILE A 55 3.35 14.13 -0.47
C ILE A 55 2.82 15.00 0.67
N VAL A 56 1.50 15.08 0.85
CA VAL A 56 0.86 15.89 1.90
C VAL A 56 1.25 15.41 3.29
N LEU A 57 1.19 14.10 3.54
CA LEU A 57 1.54 13.48 4.81
C LEU A 57 2.99 13.76 5.21
N HIS A 58 3.90 13.82 4.23
CA HIS A 58 5.32 14.04 4.43
C HIS A 58 5.79 15.48 4.16
N ALA A 59 4.88 16.43 3.96
CA ALA A 59 5.19 17.82 3.64
C ALA A 59 6.12 18.46 4.69
N ALA A 60 5.84 18.25 5.99
CA ALA A 60 6.65 18.76 7.09
C ALA A 60 8.11 18.25 7.06
N SER A 61 8.32 17.02 6.59
CA SER A 61 9.66 16.43 6.45
C SER A 61 10.36 16.79 5.13
N GLY A 62 9.66 17.42 4.19
CA GLY A 62 10.14 17.65 2.83
C GLY A 62 10.38 16.37 2.01
N ARG A 63 9.90 15.21 2.48
CA ARG A 63 10.07 13.93 1.77
C ARG A 63 9.05 13.84 0.63
N ALA A 64 9.56 13.88 -0.60
CA ALA A 64 8.77 13.70 -1.83
C ALA A 64 9.16 12.44 -2.64
N HIS A 65 10.01 11.57 -2.09
CA HIS A 65 10.41 10.30 -2.72
C HIS A 65 9.70 9.13 -2.03
N PHE A 66 8.96 8.36 -2.82
CA PHE A 66 8.20 7.21 -2.33
C PHE A 66 8.57 5.98 -3.14
N GLY A 67 8.78 4.86 -2.44
CA GLY A 67 9.05 3.59 -3.09
C GLY A 67 7.77 3.01 -3.71
N MET A 68 7.90 2.22 -4.77
CA MET A 68 6.74 1.55 -5.39
C MET A 68 5.96 0.66 -4.40
N ARG A 69 6.61 0.12 -3.37
CA ARG A 69 5.92 -0.64 -2.31
C ARG A 69 4.97 0.24 -1.50
N GLU A 70 5.46 1.41 -1.08
CA GLU A 70 4.71 2.36 -0.26
C GLU A 70 3.50 2.89 -1.05
N ILE A 71 3.71 3.22 -2.33
CA ILE A 71 2.62 3.67 -3.21
C ILE A 71 1.59 2.56 -3.45
N ALA A 72 2.04 1.32 -3.68
CA ALA A 72 1.13 0.18 -3.92
C ALA A 72 0.26 -0.13 -2.70
N GLU A 73 0.87 -0.09 -1.51
CA GLU A 73 0.18 -0.31 -0.24
C GLU A 73 -0.87 0.77 0.02
N GLU A 74 -0.50 2.04 -0.17
CA GLU A 74 -1.42 3.18 0.02
C GLU A 74 -2.53 3.20 -1.04
N ALA A 75 -2.22 2.88 -2.29
CA ALA A 75 -3.19 2.86 -3.38
C ALA A 75 -4.09 1.60 -3.38
N GLY A 76 -3.71 0.54 -2.65
CA GLY A 76 -4.39 -0.76 -2.72
C GLY A 76 -4.30 -1.42 -4.10
N VAL A 77 -3.19 -1.23 -4.82
CA VAL A 77 -2.97 -1.79 -6.18
C VAL A 77 -1.76 -2.71 -6.21
N GLY A 78 -1.71 -3.62 -7.19
CA GLY A 78 -0.57 -4.51 -7.37
C GLY A 78 0.72 -3.76 -7.72
N ARG A 79 1.87 -4.17 -7.17
CA ARG A 79 3.17 -3.55 -7.49
C ARG A 79 3.52 -3.62 -8.98
N ASN A 80 3.07 -4.68 -9.66
CA ASN A 80 3.29 -4.87 -11.09
C ASN A 80 2.44 -3.90 -11.93
N GLU A 81 1.31 -3.41 -11.40
CA GLU A 81 0.46 -2.42 -12.08
C GLU A 81 1.07 -1.01 -11.99
N LEU A 82 1.87 -0.74 -10.96
CA LEU A 82 2.57 0.54 -10.81
C LEU A 82 3.80 0.66 -11.70
N ALA A 83 4.51 -0.44 -11.89
CA ALA A 83 5.83 -0.49 -12.52
C ALA A 83 5.77 -0.61 -14.04
N GLY A 84 6.89 -0.31 -14.70
CA GLY A 84 7.07 -0.48 -16.13
C GLY A 84 6.55 0.68 -16.99
N PRO A 85 6.81 0.64 -18.31
CA PRO A 85 6.44 1.71 -19.24
C PRO A 85 4.93 1.90 -19.37
N GLY A 86 4.15 0.84 -19.13
CA GLY A 86 2.69 0.86 -19.12
C GLY A 86 2.07 1.03 -17.73
N GLY A 87 2.88 1.12 -16.67
CA GLY A 87 2.42 1.18 -15.29
C GLY A 87 1.65 2.46 -14.97
N HIS A 88 0.84 2.42 -13.90
CA HIS A 88 0.02 3.54 -13.47
C HIS A 88 0.83 4.82 -13.27
N ILE A 89 2.03 4.73 -12.71
CA ILE A 89 2.89 5.90 -12.47
C ILE A 89 3.30 6.54 -13.79
N GLN A 90 3.80 5.76 -14.75
CA GLN A 90 4.21 6.28 -16.05
C GLN A 90 3.02 6.86 -16.82
N ARG A 91 1.85 6.21 -16.75
CA ARG A 91 0.62 6.74 -17.34
C ARG A 91 0.21 8.09 -16.74
N LEU A 92 0.25 8.22 -15.40
CA LEU A 92 -0.06 9.49 -14.73
C LEU A 92 0.92 10.61 -15.13
N VAL A 93 2.21 10.28 -15.30
CA VAL A 93 3.22 11.21 -15.82
C VAL A 93 2.88 11.63 -17.25
N ASN A 94 2.57 10.68 -18.13
CA ASN A 94 2.22 10.96 -19.53
C ASN A 94 0.94 11.79 -19.67
N LEU A 95 -0.02 11.63 -18.75
CA LEU A 95 -1.24 12.44 -18.68
C LEU A 95 -1.01 13.85 -18.10
N GLY A 96 0.22 14.16 -17.66
CA GLY A 96 0.57 15.43 -17.02
C GLY A 96 -0.12 15.62 -15.66
N LEU A 97 -0.50 14.54 -14.98
CA LEU A 97 -1.20 14.58 -13.69
C LEU A 97 -0.24 14.54 -12.50
N ILE A 98 0.96 14.00 -12.71
CA ILE A 98 2.09 14.04 -11.78
C ILE A 98 3.37 14.33 -12.58
N ARG A 99 4.40 14.89 -11.94
CA ARG A 99 5.72 15.10 -12.55
C ARG A 99 6.79 14.41 -11.72
N ILE A 100 7.77 13.80 -12.40
CA ILE A 100 8.98 13.31 -11.75
C ILE A 100 10.04 14.40 -11.89
N VAL A 101 10.34 15.10 -10.78
CA VAL A 101 11.26 16.26 -10.79
C VAL A 101 12.72 15.87 -10.61
N GLY A 102 12.99 14.62 -10.24
CA GLY A 102 14.34 14.10 -10.07
C GLY A 102 14.36 12.72 -9.46
N TYR A 103 15.55 12.28 -9.07
CA TYR A 103 15.77 10.98 -8.45
C TYR A 103 16.70 11.13 -7.25
N LYS A 104 16.39 10.43 -6.16
CA LYS A 104 17.19 10.42 -4.92
C LYS A 104 17.76 9.03 -4.65
N SER A 105 19.08 8.95 -4.54
CA SER A 105 19.79 7.72 -4.22
C SER A 105 19.67 7.38 -2.73
N PHE A 106 19.57 6.08 -2.42
CA PHE A 106 19.53 5.56 -1.05
C PHE A 106 20.57 4.47 -0.88
N ARG A 107 21.22 4.43 0.28
CA ARG A 107 22.19 3.39 0.61
C ARG A 107 21.50 2.01 0.56
N GLY A 108 22.05 1.08 -0.23
CA GLY A 108 21.53 -0.28 -0.38
C GLY A 108 20.46 -0.46 -1.46
N LEU A 109 19.95 0.61 -2.08
CA LEU A 109 19.06 0.50 -3.23
C LEU A 109 19.87 0.61 -4.54
N ARG A 110 19.67 -0.36 -5.44
CA ARG A 110 20.35 -0.38 -6.75
C ARG A 110 19.87 0.73 -7.68
N GLU A 111 18.60 1.13 -7.56
CA GLU A 111 17.97 2.15 -8.38
C GLU A 111 17.54 3.33 -7.49
N PRO A 112 17.78 4.58 -7.91
CA PRO A 112 17.36 5.74 -7.15
C PRO A 112 15.83 5.87 -7.18
N ARG A 113 15.25 6.43 -6.11
CA ARG A 113 13.79 6.63 -6.01
C ARG A 113 13.39 7.92 -6.72
N PRO A 114 12.31 7.91 -7.52
CA PRO A 114 11.78 9.13 -8.13
C PRO A 114 11.26 10.11 -7.06
N LEU A 115 11.45 11.40 -7.31
CA LEU A 115 10.87 12.51 -6.58
C LEU A 115 9.62 12.96 -7.32
N TYR A 116 8.46 12.83 -6.68
CA TYR A 116 7.17 13.18 -7.27
C TYR A 116 6.77 14.62 -6.91
N HIS A 117 6.11 15.28 -7.84
CA HIS A 117 5.50 16.59 -7.65
C HIS A 117 4.09 16.59 -8.25
N VAL A 118 3.15 17.19 -7.52
CA VAL A 118 1.76 17.37 -7.93
C VAL A 118 1.44 18.86 -7.83
N ASP A 119 1.24 19.52 -8.96
CA ASP A 119 0.87 20.94 -9.01
C ASP A 119 -0.65 21.05 -8.88
N LEU A 120 -1.15 21.10 -7.63
CA LEU A 120 -2.58 21.18 -7.36
C LEU A 120 -3.22 22.44 -7.95
N ALA A 121 -2.51 23.58 -7.92
CA ALA A 121 -3.04 24.84 -8.44
C ALA A 121 -3.28 24.75 -9.96
N GLU A 122 -2.35 24.13 -10.69
CA GLU A 122 -2.54 23.87 -12.12
C GLU A 122 -3.70 22.88 -12.36
N LEU A 123 -3.79 21.80 -11.58
CA LEU A 123 -4.86 20.80 -11.73
C LEU A 123 -6.24 21.38 -11.39
N GLU A 124 -6.36 22.26 -10.40
CA GLU A 124 -7.58 23.01 -10.09
C GLU A 124 -7.98 23.92 -11.24
N ARG A 125 -7.02 24.67 -11.81
CA ARG A 125 -7.27 25.54 -12.97
C ARG A 125 -7.76 24.73 -14.16
N LEU A 126 -7.10 23.61 -14.47
CA LEU A 126 -7.53 22.70 -15.54
C LEU A 126 -8.89 22.05 -15.23
N SER A 127 -9.20 21.79 -13.96
CA SER A 127 -10.51 21.25 -13.55
C SER A 127 -11.61 22.27 -13.79
N LEU A 128 -11.35 23.55 -13.49
CA LEU A 128 -12.28 24.65 -13.74
C LEU A 128 -12.60 24.79 -15.23
N ASP A 129 -11.59 24.68 -16.10
CA ASP A 129 -11.76 24.72 -17.55
C ASP A 129 -12.62 23.57 -18.08
N LEU A 130 -12.66 22.42 -17.39
CA LEU A 130 -13.44 21.23 -17.77
C LEU A 130 -14.89 21.22 -17.25
N VAL A 131 -15.24 22.05 -16.26
CA VAL A 131 -16.59 22.01 -15.66
C VAL A 131 -17.70 22.22 -16.70
N PRO A 132 -17.64 23.19 -17.64
CA PRO A 132 -18.70 23.38 -18.62
C PRO A 132 -18.92 22.17 -19.53
N GLU A 133 -17.84 21.50 -19.94
CA GLU A 133 -17.92 20.30 -20.78
C GLU A 133 -18.59 19.14 -20.02
N VAL A 134 -18.19 18.93 -18.76
CA VAL A 134 -18.78 17.88 -17.92
C VAL A 134 -20.26 18.14 -17.62
N LEU A 135 -20.64 19.39 -17.33
CA LEU A 135 -22.06 19.75 -17.13
C LEU A 135 -22.88 19.49 -18.39
N ARG A 136 -22.34 19.81 -19.57
CA ARG A 136 -22.99 19.55 -20.86
C ARG A 136 -23.15 18.04 -21.13
N ASP A 137 -22.11 17.25 -20.87
CA ASP A 137 -22.16 15.78 -21.04
C ASP A 137 -23.21 15.13 -20.12
N HIS A 138 -23.46 15.74 -18.96
CA HIS A 138 -24.47 15.30 -18.00
C HIS A 138 -25.86 15.93 -18.21
N GLN A 139 -26.05 16.75 -19.26
CA GLN A 139 -27.30 17.47 -19.54
C GLN A 139 -27.78 18.32 -18.36
N ILE A 140 -26.82 18.97 -17.66
CA ILE A 140 -27.10 19.87 -16.56
C ILE A 140 -27.03 21.30 -17.10
N ASP A 141 -28.20 21.90 -17.35
CA ASP A 141 -28.33 23.22 -17.98
C ASP A 141 -27.82 24.38 -17.10
N ARG A 142 -27.78 24.18 -15.78
CA ARG A 142 -27.30 25.18 -14.82
C ARG A 142 -26.45 24.54 -13.74
N PRO A 143 -25.24 25.06 -13.45
CA PRO A 143 -24.44 24.56 -12.35
C PRO A 143 -25.24 24.67 -11.04
N PRO A 144 -25.17 23.66 -10.15
CA PRO A 144 -25.79 23.77 -8.85
C PRO A 144 -25.24 25.00 -8.11
N PRO A 145 -26.11 25.79 -7.44
CA PRO A 145 -25.67 26.90 -6.62
C PRO A 145 -24.76 26.38 -5.50
N ILE A 146 -23.92 27.26 -4.95
CA ILE A 146 -23.13 26.96 -3.76
C ILE A 146 -24.09 26.50 -2.66
N ALA A 147 -23.89 25.29 -2.13
CA ALA A 147 -24.69 24.83 -1.01
C ALA A 147 -24.49 25.81 0.15
N PRO A 148 -25.56 26.33 0.77
CA PRO A 148 -25.41 27.17 1.95
C PRO A 148 -24.63 26.39 3.02
N ASP A 149 -23.70 27.06 3.68
CA ASP A 149 -22.90 26.46 4.76
C ASP A 149 -23.85 25.79 5.78
N PRO A 150 -23.66 24.52 6.14
CA PRO A 150 -24.49 23.83 7.14
C PRO A 150 -24.64 24.62 8.46
N ARG A 151 -23.64 25.45 8.80
CA ARG A 151 -23.68 26.35 9.96
C ARG A 151 -24.67 27.49 9.76
N GLN A 152 -24.81 28.01 8.54
CA GLN A 152 -25.82 29.03 8.20
C GLN A 152 -27.24 28.44 8.23
N LEU A 153 -27.40 27.17 7.85
CA LEU A 153 -28.69 26.48 7.95
C LEU A 153 -29.15 26.30 9.41
N ARG A 154 -28.23 26.19 10.37
CA ARG A 154 -28.57 26.13 11.80
C ARG A 154 -29.05 27.47 12.36
N LEU A 155 -28.54 28.59 11.84
CA LEU A 155 -28.97 29.93 12.26
C LEU A 155 -30.36 30.30 11.72
N ALA A 156 -30.74 29.76 10.55
CA ALA A 156 -32.05 30.00 9.94
C ALA A 156 -33.19 29.16 10.56
N LEU A 157 -32.87 28.15 11.37
CA LEU A 157 -33.83 27.27 12.04
C LEU A 157 -34.05 27.59 13.51
N VAL A 158 -33.48 28.70 14.04
CA VAL A 158 -33.94 29.23 15.32
C VAL A 158 -35.38 29.69 15.11
N PRO A 159 -36.38 29.05 15.74
CA PRO A 159 -37.73 29.58 15.72
C PRO A 159 -37.62 30.99 16.29
N THR A 160 -37.97 31.99 15.50
CA THR A 160 -38.35 33.27 16.10
C THR A 160 -39.60 32.94 16.90
N ASP A 161 -39.43 32.76 18.21
CA ASP A 161 -40.50 32.68 19.19
C ASP A 161 -41.27 34.00 19.17
N ASP A 162 -42.09 34.18 18.14
CA ASP A 162 -43.03 35.28 17.98
C ASP A 162 -44.46 34.78 18.28
N ASP A 163 -44.57 33.91 19.29
CA ASP A 163 -45.81 33.57 20.00
C ASP A 163 -45.97 34.48 21.24
N SER A 164 -45.79 35.79 21.05
CA SER A 164 -46.23 36.82 22.01
C SER A 164 -47.47 37.55 21.48
N ALA A 165 -48.58 36.82 21.37
CA ALA A 165 -49.88 37.41 21.06
C ALA A 165 -51.04 36.65 21.71
N ALA A 166 -51.13 36.67 23.06
CA ALA A 166 -52.39 36.60 23.80
C ALA A 166 -52.17 36.74 25.31
N ASP A 167 -51.94 37.97 25.80
CA ASP A 167 -52.62 38.48 27.00
C ASP A 167 -52.18 39.92 27.27
N ARG A 168 -53.03 40.87 26.89
CA ARG A 168 -52.96 42.27 27.37
C ARG A 168 -54.38 42.78 27.53
N ASP A 169 -54.92 42.55 28.71
CA ASP A 169 -55.91 43.43 29.31
C ASP A 169 -55.21 44.47 30.21
N GLU A 170 -55.88 45.61 30.36
CA GLU A 170 -55.66 46.69 31.37
C GLU A 170 -54.61 47.80 31.05
N PRO A 171 -54.85 49.05 31.51
CA PRO A 171 -55.57 50.02 30.69
C PRO A 171 -54.87 51.39 30.54
N VAL A 172 -55.50 52.18 29.66
CA VAL A 172 -55.38 53.62 29.40
C VAL A 172 -54.85 54.45 30.58
N LEU A 173 -53.66 55.04 30.42
CA LEU A 173 -53.33 56.33 31.02
C LEU A 173 -52.65 57.26 30.03
N GLN A 174 -53.22 58.45 29.97
CA GLN A 174 -52.95 59.57 29.10
C GLN A 174 -51.50 60.05 29.20
N ARG A 175 -50.92 60.46 28.07
CA ARG A 175 -49.78 61.39 28.06
C ARG A 175 -50.05 62.55 27.10
N PRO A 176 -49.87 63.80 27.55
CA PRO A 176 -50.12 64.99 26.74
C PRO A 176 -48.93 65.32 25.84
N ALA A 177 -49.24 66.10 24.80
CA ALA A 177 -48.33 66.69 23.83
C ALA A 177 -47.43 67.78 24.45
N HIS A 178 -46.16 67.84 24.00
CA HIS A 178 -45.29 69.02 23.86
C HIS A 178 -44.05 68.56 23.04
N LEU A 179 -43.83 69.00 21.79
CA LEU A 179 -43.25 70.27 21.30
C LEU A 179 -41.82 70.59 21.80
N GLY A 180 -40.91 70.77 20.82
CA GLY A 180 -39.55 71.31 20.95
C GLY A 180 -38.48 70.22 20.79
N GLY A 181 -37.60 70.20 19.80
CA GLY A 181 -36.98 71.29 19.04
C GLY A 181 -35.50 71.40 19.45
N ARG A 182 -34.63 71.58 18.45
CA ARG A 182 -33.29 72.22 18.49
C ARG A 182 -32.04 71.31 18.41
N ASP A 183 -31.45 71.34 17.22
CA ASP A 183 -30.06 71.67 16.84
C ASP A 183 -28.91 71.54 17.85
N GLY A 184 -27.80 71.01 17.34
CA GLY A 184 -26.47 71.63 17.54
C GLY A 184 -25.36 70.70 18.00
N HIS A 185 -24.30 70.59 17.16
CA HIS A 185 -22.85 70.62 17.45
C HIS A 185 -22.32 69.83 18.67
N GLU A 186 -21.19 69.10 18.64
CA GLU A 186 -19.87 69.47 18.14
C GLU A 186 -18.85 68.33 18.36
N ASN A 187 -17.76 68.44 17.62
CA ASN A 187 -16.48 67.70 17.64
C ASN A 187 -15.95 67.16 18.98
N GLY A 188 -15.21 66.05 18.89
CA GLY A 188 -14.36 65.55 19.98
C GLY A 188 -13.28 64.58 19.50
N THR A 189 -12.20 65.15 18.99
CA THR A 189 -10.87 64.56 18.75
C THR A 189 -10.29 63.86 19.98
N ALA A 190 -9.68 62.69 19.81
CA ALA A 190 -8.78 62.09 20.79
C ALA A 190 -7.47 61.65 20.11
N GLU A 191 -6.40 62.36 20.45
CA GLU A 191 -5.00 62.05 20.15
C GLU A 191 -4.40 61.05 21.16
N PRO A 192 -3.23 60.45 20.86
CA PRO A 192 -2.63 59.34 21.59
C PRO A 192 -1.61 59.79 22.65
N LEU A 193 -1.32 58.91 23.61
CA LEU A 193 -0.33 59.07 24.68
C LEU A 193 0.54 57.79 24.82
N PRO A 194 1.73 57.86 25.46
CA PRO A 194 2.98 57.72 24.72
C PRO A 194 3.91 56.58 25.16
N VAL A 195 5.01 56.51 24.40
CA VAL A 195 6.28 55.81 24.58
C VAL A 195 6.89 56.00 25.98
N GLY A 196 7.41 54.90 26.55
CA GLY A 196 8.33 54.91 27.70
C GLY A 196 9.43 53.84 27.56
N MET A 197 10.67 54.30 27.41
CA MET A 197 11.92 53.51 27.44
C MET A 197 12.41 53.26 28.87
N ASN A 198 13.08 52.11 29.12
CA ASN A 198 14.33 51.95 29.89
C ASN A 198 14.67 50.44 29.96
N ARG A 199 15.80 49.91 29.45
CA ARG A 199 17.23 49.99 29.84
C ARG A 199 17.55 49.47 31.27
N GLY A 200 18.29 48.35 31.33
CA GLY A 200 19.05 47.86 32.49
C GLY A 200 19.56 46.43 32.24
N THR A 201 20.77 46.24 31.69
CA THR A 201 22.06 45.98 32.35
C THR A 201 22.22 44.60 33.01
N LEU A 202 23.21 43.86 32.49
CA LEU A 202 23.89 42.65 32.98
C LEU A 202 24.38 42.74 34.43
N PRO A 203 24.77 41.59 35.00
CA PRO A 203 26.21 41.44 35.28
C PRO A 203 26.83 40.10 34.84
N GLU A 204 28.14 40.17 34.56
CA GLU A 204 29.07 39.09 34.22
C GLU A 204 29.65 38.35 35.47
N LYS A 205 30.14 37.11 35.20
CA LYS A 205 31.36 36.41 35.72
C LYS A 205 31.34 35.76 37.12
N PRO A 206 32.31 34.85 37.45
CA PRO A 206 33.38 34.17 36.66
C PRO A 206 33.22 32.61 36.71
N GLY A 207 33.89 31.71 35.97
CA GLY A 207 35.28 31.59 35.53
C GLY A 207 36.02 30.54 36.40
N ALA A 208 36.29 29.32 35.88
CA ALA A 208 37.36 28.43 36.35
C ALA A 208 37.65 27.30 35.34
N ALA A 209 38.95 27.09 35.11
CA ALA A 209 39.59 26.16 34.19
C ALA A 209 40.09 24.88 34.92
N HIS A 210 40.80 24.02 34.16
CA HIS A 210 41.52 22.78 34.53
C HIS A 210 40.65 21.50 34.42
N GLU A 211 41.11 20.33 33.94
CA GLU A 211 42.43 19.85 33.52
C GLU A 211 42.31 18.52 32.75
N ASN A 212 43.41 18.12 32.12
CA ASN A 212 43.66 16.84 31.44
C ASN A 212 43.39 15.60 32.32
N GLY A 213 43.09 14.45 31.70
CA GLY A 213 43.06 13.17 32.40
C GLY A 213 42.79 11.96 31.51
N THR A 214 43.78 11.57 30.71
CA THR A 214 43.97 10.21 30.19
C THR A 214 44.36 9.26 31.31
N GLU A 215 43.62 8.17 31.51
CA GLU A 215 44.00 6.86 32.09
C GLU A 215 42.69 6.04 32.20
N GLY A 216 42.58 4.77 31.82
CA GLY A 216 43.50 3.67 32.07
C GLY A 216 42.83 2.71 33.06
N TRP A 217 41.93 1.84 32.60
CA TRP A 217 41.46 0.69 33.38
C TRP A 217 41.57 -0.59 32.56
N ARG A 218 42.63 -1.33 32.86
CA ARG A 218 42.80 -2.77 32.60
C ARG A 218 42.18 -3.57 33.74
N SER A 219 41.85 -4.82 33.40
CA SER A 219 41.77 -6.01 34.28
C SER A 219 40.57 -6.03 35.22
N THR A 220 39.82 -7.12 35.39
CA THR A 220 40.07 -8.58 35.48
C THR A 220 38.72 -9.29 35.23
N SER A 221 38.52 -10.55 34.84
CA SER A 221 39.29 -11.81 34.95
C SER A 221 38.53 -12.92 34.20
N ASP A 222 39.30 -13.84 33.60
CA ASP A 222 39.21 -15.31 33.67
C ASP A 222 37.91 -16.09 33.45
N ASN A 223 37.90 -16.86 32.36
CA ASN A 223 37.95 -18.34 32.32
C ASN A 223 37.67 -18.75 30.84
N GLY A 224 38.44 -19.54 30.11
CA GLY A 224 39.49 -20.51 30.43
C GLY A 224 39.29 -21.72 29.51
N ALA A 225 40.24 -21.97 28.59
CA ALA A 225 40.60 -23.23 27.93
C ALA A 225 39.52 -23.97 27.07
N SER A 226 39.79 -24.73 26.01
CA SER A 226 41.02 -25.32 25.48
C SER A 226 40.86 -25.70 23.99
N MET A 227 42.01 -25.85 23.36
CA MET A 227 42.30 -26.25 21.98
C MET A 227 41.80 -27.63 21.55
N HIS A 228 41.64 -27.81 20.23
CA HIS A 228 42.42 -28.80 19.48
C HIS A 228 42.55 -28.37 17.99
N GLU A 229 43.77 -28.01 17.60
CA GLU A 229 44.28 -28.10 16.22
C GLU A 229 44.71 -29.55 15.93
N ILE A 230 44.47 -30.06 14.71
CA ILE A 230 45.33 -30.86 13.79
C ILE A 230 44.54 -30.89 12.46
N GLY A 231 45.02 -30.73 11.24
CA GLY A 231 46.34 -30.55 10.62
C GLY A 231 46.15 -30.69 9.10
N THR A 232 46.87 -29.88 8.34
CA THR A 232 46.95 -29.87 6.87
C THR A 232 47.73 -31.06 6.31
N VAL A 233 47.30 -31.66 5.19
CA VAL A 233 48.18 -32.41 4.28
C VAL A 233 47.79 -32.12 2.81
N THR A 234 48.76 -31.60 2.08
CA THR A 234 48.86 -31.47 0.62
C THR A 234 49.39 -32.76 0.00
N HIS A 235 48.97 -33.13 -1.21
CA HIS A 235 49.84 -33.80 -2.20
C HIS A 235 49.29 -33.65 -3.62
N GLU A 236 50.22 -33.79 -4.56
CA GLU A 236 50.28 -33.26 -5.92
C GLU A 236 50.11 -34.35 -6.99
N ASN A 237 49.76 -33.91 -8.20
CA ASN A 237 50.19 -34.38 -9.55
C ASN A 237 50.15 -35.87 -9.95
N GLY A 238 49.61 -36.14 -11.15
CA GLY A 238 49.82 -37.41 -11.85
C GLY A 238 49.07 -37.60 -13.17
N THR A 239 49.57 -36.97 -14.23
CA THR A 239 49.23 -37.12 -15.66
C THR A 239 49.47 -38.54 -16.21
N ALA A 240 48.64 -39.06 -17.14
CA ALA A 240 49.06 -39.68 -18.43
C ALA A 240 47.93 -40.42 -19.19
N LEU A 241 47.81 -40.09 -20.48
CA LEU A 241 47.19 -40.88 -21.57
C LEU A 241 48.16 -41.96 -22.10
N PRO A 242 47.71 -42.96 -22.89
CA PRO A 242 47.81 -42.89 -24.38
C PRO A 242 46.55 -43.46 -25.10
N ARG A 243 46.06 -42.90 -26.23
CA ARG A 243 46.38 -43.19 -27.67
C ARG A 243 46.46 -44.71 -27.99
N GLN A 244 45.87 -45.33 -29.02
CA GLN A 244 45.38 -44.88 -30.34
C GLN A 244 44.74 -46.09 -31.13
N ARG A 245 43.65 -45.84 -31.91
CA ARG A 245 43.44 -46.27 -33.34
C ARG A 245 43.01 -47.73 -33.73
N PRO A 246 42.56 -48.06 -34.99
CA PRO A 246 41.12 -48.14 -35.35
C PRO A 246 40.64 -49.25 -36.37
N VAL A 247 39.29 -49.40 -36.58
CA VAL A 247 38.48 -49.96 -37.73
C VAL A 247 38.71 -51.41 -38.31
N PRO A 248 37.85 -52.00 -39.22
CA PRO A 248 36.37 -52.11 -39.41
C PRO A 248 35.91 -53.61 -39.65
N PRO A 249 34.94 -53.95 -40.55
CA PRO A 249 33.54 -54.32 -40.26
C PRO A 249 33.18 -55.79 -40.61
N GLY A 250 32.01 -56.28 -40.20
CA GLY A 250 31.48 -57.53 -40.78
C GLY A 250 30.28 -58.17 -40.08
N ASN A 251 29.13 -58.10 -40.76
CA ASN A 251 27.97 -59.00 -40.84
C ASN A 251 27.68 -60.07 -39.74
N GLN A 252 26.38 -60.08 -39.37
CA GLN A 252 25.55 -61.14 -38.77
C GLN A 252 25.70 -62.53 -39.46
N PRO A 253 25.05 -63.65 -39.02
CA PRO A 253 24.06 -63.86 -37.93
C PRO A 253 24.32 -65.12 -37.07
N GLY A 254 23.54 -65.32 -36.00
CA GLY A 254 23.43 -66.65 -35.36
C GLY A 254 22.88 -66.65 -33.94
N MET A 255 21.65 -67.15 -33.79
CA MET A 255 21.00 -67.50 -32.53
C MET A 255 21.79 -68.57 -31.75
N HIS A 256 21.90 -68.42 -30.42
CA HIS A 256 21.33 -69.35 -29.42
C HIS A 256 21.61 -68.86 -27.98
N GLU A 257 20.52 -68.68 -27.25
CA GLU A 257 20.24 -68.98 -25.84
C GLU A 257 21.39 -69.21 -24.85
N ASN A 258 21.41 -68.38 -23.80
CA ASN A 258 21.54 -68.70 -22.36
C ASN A 258 21.44 -67.35 -21.61
N GLY A 259 20.39 -67.03 -20.85
CA GLY A 259 20.17 -67.46 -19.45
C GLY A 259 21.35 -66.99 -18.57
N THR A 260 21.25 -66.20 -17.50
CA THR A 260 20.19 -65.86 -16.54
C THR A 260 20.82 -64.93 -15.50
N VAL A 261 20.40 -63.67 -15.34
CA VAL A 261 20.65 -62.88 -14.10
C VAL A 261 19.50 -61.90 -13.77
N HIS A 262 18.67 -61.48 -14.73
CA HIS A 262 17.64 -60.46 -14.47
C HIS A 262 16.26 -60.95 -14.02
N ALA A 263 16.06 -62.25 -13.80
CA ALA A 263 14.76 -62.79 -13.36
C ALA A 263 14.56 -62.78 -11.84
N ARG A 264 15.57 -62.48 -11.01
CA ARG A 264 15.45 -62.53 -9.54
C ARG A 264 15.12 -61.21 -8.84
N ASN A 265 15.12 -60.08 -9.56
CA ASN A 265 14.83 -58.77 -8.97
C ASN A 265 13.39 -58.27 -9.21
N ARG A 266 12.56 -59.01 -9.96
CA ARG A 266 11.14 -58.62 -10.19
C ARG A 266 10.15 -59.18 -9.16
N ASP A 267 10.51 -60.20 -8.40
CA ASP A 267 9.58 -60.82 -7.44
C ASP A 267 9.61 -60.19 -6.05
N ILE A 268 10.59 -59.32 -5.73
CA ILE A 268 10.66 -58.65 -4.42
C ILE A 268 9.87 -57.32 -4.40
N GLU A 269 9.63 -56.71 -5.56
CA GLU A 269 8.85 -55.47 -5.68
C GLU A 269 7.33 -55.72 -5.73
N GLY A 270 6.89 -56.85 -6.31
CA GLY A 270 5.46 -57.20 -6.38
C GLY A 270 4.83 -57.63 -5.05
N GLU A 271 5.63 -57.99 -4.04
CA GLU A 271 5.14 -58.46 -2.73
C GLU A 271 5.06 -57.35 -1.67
N LYS A 272 5.68 -56.18 -1.93
CA LYS A 272 5.50 -54.97 -1.09
C LYS A 272 4.24 -54.17 -1.43
N GLU A 273 3.77 -54.21 -2.68
CA GLU A 273 2.53 -53.52 -3.07
C GLU A 273 1.27 -54.23 -2.56
N ARG A 274 1.27 -55.56 -2.42
CA ARG A 274 0.09 -56.31 -1.94
C ARG A 274 -0.14 -56.25 -0.42
N LYS A 275 0.75 -55.63 0.35
CA LYS A 275 0.62 -55.54 1.83
C LYS A 275 0.14 -54.17 2.33
N ASN A 276 0.04 -53.17 1.45
CA ASN A 276 -0.44 -51.81 1.78
C ASN A 276 -1.88 -51.51 1.30
N GLU A 277 -2.58 -52.49 0.71
CA GLU A 277 -3.99 -52.36 0.32
C GLU A 277 -4.97 -52.78 1.42
N GLY A 278 -4.48 -53.22 2.58
CA GLY A 278 -5.29 -53.44 3.77
C GLY A 278 -5.45 -52.14 4.56
N GLU A 279 -6.68 -51.65 4.68
CA GLU A 279 -7.11 -50.52 5.53
C GLU A 279 -6.95 -49.10 4.98
N SER A 280 -7.22 -48.88 3.68
CA SER A 280 -7.80 -47.59 3.29
C SER A 280 -9.27 -47.60 3.70
N GLN A 281 -9.56 -47.17 4.94
CA GLN A 281 -10.92 -46.84 5.35
C GLN A 281 -11.41 -45.72 4.43
N THR A 282 -12.17 -46.09 3.40
CA THR A 282 -12.87 -45.14 2.54
C THR A 282 -13.79 -44.33 3.45
N LEU A 283 -13.43 -43.06 3.67
CA LEU A 283 -14.23 -42.10 4.41
C LEU A 283 -15.60 -42.02 3.71
N THR A 284 -16.60 -42.65 4.30
CA THR A 284 -17.96 -42.59 3.76
C THR A 284 -18.47 -41.16 3.89
N PRO A 285 -19.36 -40.70 2.99
CA PRO A 285 -19.97 -39.38 3.08
C PRO A 285 -20.57 -39.09 4.47
N ASP A 286 -21.12 -40.12 5.11
CA ASP A 286 -21.69 -40.02 6.46
C ASP A 286 -20.65 -39.75 7.54
N LEU A 287 -19.44 -40.34 7.42
CA LEU A 287 -18.34 -40.09 8.35
C LEU A 287 -17.78 -38.66 8.17
N LEU A 288 -17.71 -38.17 6.93
CA LEU A 288 -17.34 -36.78 6.65
C LEU A 288 -18.38 -35.80 7.20
N GLN A 289 -19.67 -36.07 7.03
CA GLN A 289 -20.75 -35.27 7.59
C GLN A 289 -20.72 -35.25 9.13
N SER A 290 -20.42 -36.39 9.74
CA SER A 290 -20.21 -36.54 11.19
C SER A 290 -19.05 -35.67 11.68
N LEU A 291 -17.89 -35.74 11.02
CA LEU A 291 -16.71 -34.95 11.40
C LEU A 291 -16.94 -33.44 11.26
N ILE A 292 -17.62 -33.00 10.19
CA ILE A 292 -17.98 -31.60 9.99
C ILE A 292 -18.93 -31.13 11.10
N THR A 293 -19.93 -31.94 11.43
CA THR A 293 -20.90 -31.61 12.49
C THR A 293 -20.21 -31.49 13.85
N GLN A 294 -19.30 -32.41 14.15
CA GLN A 294 -18.56 -32.44 15.41
C GLN A 294 -17.58 -31.25 15.52
N ALA A 295 -16.88 -30.90 14.43
CA ALA A 295 -16.02 -29.72 14.38
C ALA A 295 -16.83 -28.42 14.56
N THR A 296 -18.00 -28.32 13.92
CA THR A 296 -18.88 -27.15 14.01
C THR A 296 -19.42 -26.98 15.43
N GLN A 297 -19.83 -28.08 16.08
CA GLN A 297 -20.28 -28.08 17.47
C GLN A 297 -19.15 -27.72 18.44
N ALA A 298 -17.92 -28.18 18.20
CA ALA A 298 -16.77 -27.80 19.03
C ALA A 298 -16.45 -26.30 18.91
N VAL A 299 -16.54 -25.72 17.71
CA VAL A 299 -16.36 -24.27 17.51
C VAL A 299 -17.48 -23.48 18.20
N LEU A 300 -18.74 -23.90 18.05
CA LEU A 300 -19.88 -23.27 18.72
C LEU A 300 -19.77 -23.35 20.25
N ALA A 301 -19.38 -24.50 20.78
CA ALA A 301 -19.15 -24.70 22.21
C ALA A 301 -17.98 -23.82 22.72
N THR A 302 -16.93 -23.65 21.92
CA THR A 302 -15.81 -22.76 22.26
C THR A 302 -16.25 -21.29 22.27
N LEU A 303 -17.06 -20.86 21.30
CA LEU A 303 -17.65 -19.51 21.26
C LEU A 303 -18.64 -19.26 22.40
N GLN A 304 -19.40 -20.27 22.82
CA GLN A 304 -20.30 -20.19 23.97
C GLN A 304 -19.54 -20.21 25.31
N ALA A 305 -18.48 -21.01 25.42
CA ALA A 305 -17.65 -21.12 26.62
C ALA A 305 -16.73 -19.90 26.83
N GLN A 306 -16.40 -19.17 25.76
CA GLN A 306 -15.75 -17.85 25.85
C GLN A 306 -16.68 -16.74 26.39
N GLY A 307 -17.90 -17.11 26.78
CA GLY A 307 -18.92 -16.19 27.22
C GLY A 307 -19.44 -15.44 26.01
N GLY A 308 -20.68 -15.74 25.61
CA GLY A 308 -21.47 -14.81 24.83
C GLY A 308 -21.66 -13.53 25.65
N VAL A 309 -20.65 -12.66 25.67
CA VAL A 309 -20.79 -11.26 26.04
C VAL A 309 -21.78 -10.73 25.01
N ALA A 310 -23.01 -10.53 25.45
CA ALA A 310 -23.99 -9.85 24.64
C ALA A 310 -23.32 -8.56 24.16
N LEU A 311 -23.21 -8.39 22.84
CA LEU A 311 -22.62 -7.24 22.14
C LEU A 311 -23.31 -5.90 22.47
N THR A 312 -24.24 -5.90 23.43
CA THR A 312 -24.96 -4.78 24.00
C THR A 312 -24.25 -4.11 25.17
N ASP A 313 -23.33 -4.79 25.87
CA ASP A 313 -22.57 -4.16 26.95
C ASP A 313 -21.28 -3.57 26.39
N LEU A 314 -21.39 -2.36 25.85
CA LEU A 314 -20.23 -1.51 25.65
C LEU A 314 -19.49 -1.40 26.99
N PRO A 315 -18.16 -1.58 27.02
CA PRO A 315 -17.42 -1.50 28.26
C PRO A 315 -17.63 -0.11 28.88
N ALA A 316 -18.07 -0.07 30.14
CA ALA A 316 -18.38 1.15 30.87
C ALA A 316 -17.23 2.17 30.84
N SER A 317 -15.99 1.71 30.64
CA SER A 317 -14.79 2.52 30.49
C SER A 317 -14.80 3.50 29.31
N LEU A 318 -15.57 3.24 28.25
CA LEU A 318 -15.68 4.18 27.12
C LEU A 318 -16.76 5.25 27.34
N SER A 319 -17.78 4.91 28.13
CA SER A 319 -18.95 5.77 28.37
C SER A 319 -18.72 6.75 29.53
N MET A 320 -17.88 6.39 30.50
CA MET A 320 -17.48 7.27 31.59
C MET A 320 -16.32 8.18 31.18
N ILE A 321 -16.24 9.38 31.78
CA ILE A 321 -15.05 10.24 31.63
C ILE A 321 -13.91 9.56 32.38
N PRO A 322 -12.83 9.13 31.70
CA PRO A 322 -11.74 8.43 32.34
C PRO A 322 -10.93 9.38 33.24
N LEU A 323 -10.43 8.84 34.36
CA LEU A 323 -9.60 9.59 35.30
C LEU A 323 -8.26 9.96 34.65
N ALA A 324 -7.89 11.24 34.71
CA ALA A 324 -6.61 11.72 34.23
C ALA A 324 -5.47 11.27 35.15
N PRO A 325 -4.27 10.99 34.62
CA PRO A 325 -3.03 10.95 35.41
C PRO A 325 -2.84 12.25 36.20
N ASP A 326 -2.14 12.18 37.34
CA ASP A 326 -2.01 13.31 38.29
C ASP A 326 -1.48 14.62 37.66
N ASP A 327 -0.63 14.53 36.64
CA ASP A 327 -0.01 15.68 35.97
C ASP A 327 -0.71 16.10 34.66
N ALA A 328 -1.85 15.48 34.32
CA ALA A 328 -2.50 15.66 33.04
C ALA A 328 -3.88 16.33 33.17
N GLU A 329 -4.23 17.19 32.21
CA GLU A 329 -5.53 17.87 32.22
C GLU A 329 -6.69 16.88 32.01
N PRO A 330 -7.79 17.00 32.73
CA PRO A 330 -8.95 16.12 32.57
C PRO A 330 -9.57 16.23 31.16
N LEU A 331 -10.13 15.13 30.66
CA LEU A 331 -10.90 15.16 29.42
C LEU A 331 -12.22 15.91 29.63
N SER A 332 -12.63 16.68 28.62
CA SER A 332 -13.90 17.41 28.60
C SER A 332 -15.13 16.49 28.44
N ALA A 333 -14.95 15.28 27.92
CA ALA A 333 -16.00 14.30 27.71
C ALA A 333 -15.46 12.86 27.72
N SER A 334 -16.36 11.87 27.73
CA SER A 334 -15.98 10.46 27.63
C SER A 334 -15.43 10.13 26.24
N VAL A 335 -14.68 9.04 26.13
CA VAL A 335 -14.08 8.60 24.84
C VAL A 335 -15.17 8.40 23.79
N LEU A 336 -16.31 7.85 24.17
CA LEU A 336 -17.45 7.65 23.27
C LEU A 336 -18.02 8.99 22.79
N SER A 337 -18.24 9.95 23.69
CA SER A 337 -18.77 11.27 23.34
C SER A 337 -17.82 12.05 22.45
N LEU A 338 -16.50 11.98 22.71
CA LEU A 338 -15.49 12.59 21.86
C LEU A 338 -15.50 12.00 20.44
N TRP A 339 -15.63 10.67 20.33
CA TRP A 339 -15.71 10.00 19.03
C TRP A 339 -17.00 10.32 18.27
N GLN A 340 -18.12 10.47 18.97
CA GLN A 340 -19.42 10.83 18.40
C GLN A 340 -19.50 12.28 17.92
N GLY A 341 -18.66 13.18 18.45
CA GLY A 341 -18.61 14.58 18.02
C GLY A 341 -18.34 14.74 16.52
N ASP A 342 -17.51 13.86 15.97
CA ASP A 342 -17.15 13.82 14.55
C ASP A 342 -18.03 12.84 13.74
N GLN A 343 -18.50 11.76 14.37
CA GLN A 343 -19.32 10.71 13.73
C GLN A 343 -20.75 10.69 14.30
N GLN A 344 -21.73 11.18 13.53
CA GLN A 344 -23.15 11.24 13.97
C GLN A 344 -23.71 9.88 14.47
N THR A 345 -23.23 8.76 13.92
CA THR A 345 -23.61 7.40 14.38
C THR A 345 -22.38 6.47 14.34
N PRO A 346 -21.69 6.26 15.46
CA PRO A 346 -20.51 5.40 15.47
C PRO A 346 -20.89 3.95 15.20
N ARG A 347 -20.16 3.29 14.31
CA ARG A 347 -20.43 1.89 13.97
C ARG A 347 -20.06 1.01 15.16
N GLN A 348 -20.82 -0.05 15.42
CA GLN A 348 -20.53 -0.99 16.51
C GLN A 348 -19.12 -1.59 16.44
N ARG A 349 -18.63 -1.83 15.22
CA ARG A 349 -17.25 -2.26 14.97
C ARG A 349 -16.22 -1.26 15.50
N ASP A 350 -16.48 0.03 15.33
CA ASP A 350 -15.57 1.10 15.74
C ASP A 350 -15.52 1.17 17.26
N LEU A 351 -16.68 1.07 17.92
CA LEU A 351 -16.78 1.01 19.37
C LEU A 351 -16.00 -0.15 19.98
N HIS A 352 -16.11 -1.35 19.39
CA HIS A 352 -15.33 -2.51 19.81
C HIS A 352 -13.82 -2.27 19.61
N GLN A 353 -13.42 -1.63 18.52
CA GLN A 353 -12.01 -1.32 18.27
C GLN A 353 -11.46 -0.25 19.22
N LEU A 354 -12.27 0.74 19.62
CA LEU A 354 -11.90 1.71 20.65
C LEU A 354 -11.72 1.03 22.00
N ALA A 355 -12.59 0.07 22.35
CA ALA A 355 -12.46 -0.72 23.57
C ALA A 355 -11.16 -1.54 23.60
N LEU A 356 -10.85 -2.22 22.48
CA LEU A 356 -9.61 -2.97 22.34
C LEU A 356 -8.38 -2.07 22.43
N LEU A 357 -8.43 -0.87 21.84
CA LEU A 357 -7.34 0.11 21.94
C LEU A 357 -7.16 0.60 23.38
N ALA A 358 -8.25 0.98 24.06
CA ALA A 358 -8.17 1.41 25.45
C ALA A 358 -7.52 0.31 26.32
N ALA A 359 -7.93 -0.95 26.15
CA ALA A 359 -7.35 -2.08 26.87
C ALA A 359 -5.89 -2.39 26.49
N GLU A 360 -5.54 -2.29 25.19
CA GLU A 360 -4.17 -2.49 24.69
C GLU A 360 -3.19 -1.48 25.32
N TYR A 361 -3.64 -0.24 25.47
CA TYR A 361 -2.82 0.85 25.98
C TYR A 361 -2.94 1.06 27.49
N ASP A 362 -3.78 0.31 28.18
CA ASP A 362 -3.97 0.45 29.62
C ASP A 362 -2.69 0.15 30.40
N ARG A 363 -2.05 -0.99 30.10
CA ARG A 363 -0.80 -1.41 30.75
C ARG A 363 0.37 -0.44 30.54
N PRO A 364 0.70 0.03 29.33
CA PRO A 364 1.83 0.96 29.14
C PRO A 364 1.56 2.37 29.69
N THR A 365 0.34 2.68 30.12
CA THR A 365 -0.04 3.96 30.71
C THR A 365 -0.53 3.82 32.14
N ASP A 366 -0.12 2.77 32.85
CA ASP A 366 -0.44 2.53 34.26
C ASP A 366 -1.95 2.59 34.60
N GLY A 367 -2.80 2.06 33.72
CA GLY A 367 -4.26 2.02 33.89
C GLY A 367 -5.03 3.20 33.29
N HIS A 368 -4.34 4.09 32.57
CA HIS A 368 -4.94 5.27 31.93
C HIS A 368 -5.21 5.11 30.43
N GLY A 369 -5.42 3.88 29.92
CA GLY A 369 -5.49 3.61 28.48
C GLY A 369 -6.67 4.33 27.80
N ALA A 370 -7.83 4.36 28.46
CA ALA A 370 -9.00 5.09 27.99
C ALA A 370 -8.78 6.62 27.97
N TYR A 371 -8.08 7.16 28.97
CA TYR A 371 -7.76 8.59 29.03
C TYR A 371 -6.87 9.01 27.86
N TRP A 372 -5.78 8.28 27.60
CA TRP A 372 -4.88 8.58 26.49
C TRP A 372 -5.51 8.36 25.12
N LEU A 373 -6.42 7.38 25.00
CA LEU A 373 -7.25 7.24 23.80
C LEU A 373 -8.13 8.47 23.58
N GLY A 374 -8.77 9.01 24.61
CA GLY A 374 -9.54 10.25 24.53
C GLY A 374 -8.70 11.46 24.14
N ARG A 375 -7.49 11.61 24.70
CA ARG A 375 -6.52 12.65 24.28
C ARG A 375 -6.12 12.50 22.81
N ALA A 376 -5.88 11.26 22.35
CA ALA A 376 -5.54 11.00 20.95
C ALA A 376 -6.70 11.34 19.99
N ILE A 377 -7.96 11.17 20.40
CA ILE A 377 -9.13 11.57 19.63
C ILE A 377 -9.20 13.09 19.53
N LEU A 378 -9.07 13.82 20.64
CA LEU A 378 -9.03 15.29 20.64
C LEU A 378 -7.90 15.83 19.75
N MET A 379 -6.72 15.23 19.82
CA MET A 379 -5.60 15.63 18.98
C MET A 379 -5.80 15.30 17.50
N ALA A 380 -6.43 14.16 17.21
CA ALA A 380 -6.82 13.82 15.85
C ALA A 380 -7.85 14.81 15.31
N ASP A 381 -8.84 15.19 16.12
CA ASP A 381 -9.85 16.20 15.78
C ASP A 381 -9.19 17.53 15.41
N LEU A 382 -8.29 18.05 16.26
CA LEU A 382 -7.55 19.28 15.99
C LEU A 382 -6.71 19.21 14.71
N CYS A 383 -6.02 18.09 14.49
CA CYS A 383 -5.15 17.89 13.32
C CYS A 383 -5.92 17.74 12.01
N LEU A 384 -7.15 17.22 12.06
CA LEU A 384 -7.96 16.90 10.88
C LEU A 384 -9.06 17.92 10.60
N SER A 385 -9.47 18.72 11.60
CA SER A 385 -10.46 19.79 11.49
C SER A 385 -10.11 20.80 10.39
N ASP A 386 -8.84 21.19 10.28
CA ASP A 386 -8.38 22.12 9.23
C ASP A 386 -8.47 21.53 7.81
N ARG A 387 -8.67 20.22 7.69
CA ARG A 387 -8.66 19.46 6.43
C ARG A 387 -10.02 18.89 6.06
N ASP A 388 -11.05 19.14 6.87
CA ASP A 388 -12.39 18.59 6.71
C ASP A 388 -12.38 17.05 6.53
N GLN A 389 -11.48 16.36 7.26
CA GLN A 389 -11.36 14.91 7.23
C GLN A 389 -11.93 14.30 8.51
N PRO A 390 -12.78 13.26 8.42
CA PRO A 390 -13.28 12.60 9.62
C PRO A 390 -12.16 11.83 10.31
N ILE A 391 -12.25 11.75 11.64
CA ILE A 391 -11.37 10.98 12.49
C ILE A 391 -11.54 9.49 12.18
N THR A 392 -10.43 8.78 12.01
CA THR A 392 -10.43 7.33 11.75
C THR A 392 -9.67 6.56 12.82
N ILE A 393 -10.11 5.33 13.11
CA ILE A 393 -9.46 4.48 14.14
C ILE A 393 -8.00 4.18 13.77
N VAL A 394 -7.72 4.05 12.48
CA VAL A 394 -6.36 3.81 11.98
C VAL A 394 -5.44 4.99 12.34
N TYR A 395 -5.95 6.22 12.22
CA TYR A 395 -5.20 7.42 12.56
C TYR A 395 -4.93 7.51 14.07
N VAL A 396 -5.96 7.32 14.89
CA VAL A 396 -5.84 7.32 16.37
C VAL A 396 -4.88 6.23 16.85
N ARG A 397 -4.97 5.01 16.30
CA ARG A 397 -4.02 3.92 16.61
C ARG A 397 -2.59 4.29 16.25
N ARG A 398 -2.37 4.91 15.08
CA ARG A 398 -1.02 5.35 14.65
C ARG A 398 -0.46 6.38 15.63
N MET A 399 -1.29 7.30 16.12
CA MET A 399 -0.91 8.31 17.09
C MET A 399 -0.52 7.70 18.45
N LEU A 400 -1.36 6.82 19.01
CA LEU A 400 -1.06 6.12 20.25
C LEU A 400 0.21 5.26 20.16
N ARG A 401 0.43 4.60 19.01
CA ARG A 401 1.65 3.84 18.76
C ARG A 401 2.88 4.75 18.74
N ARG A 402 2.80 5.90 18.08
CA ARG A 402 3.88 6.90 18.06
C ARG A 402 4.20 7.39 19.48
N TRP A 403 3.19 7.82 20.24
CA TRP A 403 3.39 8.28 21.63
C TRP A 403 4.04 7.21 22.51
N ARG A 404 3.64 5.95 22.36
CA ARG A 404 4.28 4.81 23.04
C ARG A 404 5.74 4.63 22.63
N GLU A 405 6.05 4.67 21.33
CA GLU A 405 7.41 4.51 20.81
C GLU A 405 8.33 5.65 21.25
N GLU A 406 7.80 6.86 21.38
CA GLU A 406 8.51 8.06 21.84
C GLU A 406 8.59 8.16 23.37
N GLY A 407 7.83 7.35 24.10
CA GLY A 407 7.70 7.45 25.55
C GLY A 407 7.09 8.78 26.01
N SER A 408 6.31 9.43 25.15
CA SER A 408 5.78 10.78 25.37
C SER A 408 4.28 10.81 25.10
N TRP A 409 3.50 10.60 26.16
CA TRP A 409 2.04 10.59 26.11
C TRP A 409 1.49 12.02 26.09
N GLY A 410 0.60 12.32 25.14
CA GLY A 410 -0.05 13.64 25.03
C GLY A 410 0.87 14.80 24.64
N SER A 411 2.13 14.51 24.32
CA SER A 411 3.03 15.51 23.76
C SER A 411 2.78 15.62 22.26
N ASP A 412 2.21 16.74 21.87
CA ASP A 412 2.13 17.16 20.46
C ASP A 412 3.35 17.99 20.10
N ARG A 413 4.51 17.70 20.70
CA ARG A 413 5.76 18.15 20.12
C ARG A 413 5.82 17.58 18.70
N GLU A 414 5.25 18.31 17.73
CA GLU A 414 5.90 18.55 16.46
C GLU A 414 7.37 18.57 16.79
N ALA A 415 8.12 17.61 16.28
CA ALA A 415 9.55 17.57 16.43
C ALA A 415 10.04 18.98 16.08
N ALA A 416 10.31 19.78 17.12
CA ALA A 416 10.73 21.15 16.95
C ALA A 416 11.91 21.05 16.01
N VAL A 417 11.78 21.69 14.85
CA VAL A 417 12.79 21.75 13.81
C VAL A 417 14.10 22.13 14.52
N LEU A 418 14.91 21.14 14.86
CA LEU A 418 16.23 21.39 15.43
C LEU A 418 16.95 22.20 14.36
N PRO A 419 17.46 23.41 14.66
CA PRO A 419 18.23 24.15 13.69
C PRO A 419 19.39 23.26 13.25
N LEU A 420 19.37 22.89 11.97
CA LEU A 420 20.42 22.09 11.36
C LEU A 420 21.76 22.77 11.68
N PRO A 421 22.77 22.04 12.18
CA PRO A 421 24.08 22.61 12.42
C PRO A 421 24.58 23.28 11.14
N PRO A 422 25.27 24.44 11.24
CA PRO A 422 25.72 25.18 10.07
C PRO A 422 26.54 24.26 9.18
N GLN A 423 26.07 24.06 7.94
CA GLN A 423 26.77 23.27 6.96
C GLN A 423 28.14 23.92 6.70
N ARG A 424 29.20 23.35 7.28
CA ARG A 424 30.57 23.64 6.86
C ARG A 424 30.68 23.24 5.38
N GLY A 425 31.20 24.17 4.60
CA GLY A 425 31.18 24.17 3.14
C GLY A 425 31.45 22.81 2.51
N ALA A 426 30.50 22.37 1.69
CA ALA A 426 30.69 21.28 0.76
C ALA A 426 31.73 21.73 -0.28
N HIS A 427 32.97 21.28 -0.10
CA HIS A 427 33.86 21.08 -1.23
C HIS A 427 33.18 20.08 -2.17
N GLU A 428 32.87 20.56 -3.36
CA GLU A 428 32.33 19.83 -4.50
C GLU A 428 33.25 18.66 -4.84
N ALA A 429 32.85 17.44 -4.44
CA ALA A 429 33.52 16.22 -4.88
C ALA A 429 33.12 15.94 -6.34
N PRO A 430 34.08 15.59 -7.22
CA PRO A 430 33.79 15.35 -8.62
C PRO A 430 32.85 14.16 -8.81
N PRO A 431 31.95 14.20 -9.82
CA PRO A 431 30.95 13.17 -10.04
C PRO A 431 31.63 11.84 -10.39
N LEU A 432 31.33 10.81 -9.60
CA LEU A 432 31.70 9.42 -9.92
C LEU A 432 30.94 8.97 -11.17
N THR A 433 31.62 9.01 -12.31
CA THR A 433 31.15 8.44 -13.58
C THR A 433 30.95 6.94 -13.40
N ARG A 434 29.69 6.49 -13.43
CA ARG A 434 29.36 5.06 -13.43
C ARG A 434 29.91 4.43 -14.71
N PRO A 435 30.67 3.32 -14.66
CA PRO A 435 31.15 2.65 -15.86
C PRO A 435 29.96 2.24 -16.72
N ALA A 436 30.02 2.58 -18.00
CA ALA A 436 29.04 2.17 -19.00
C ALA A 436 28.87 0.64 -18.94
N ALA A 437 27.62 0.17 -18.99
CA ALA A 437 27.34 -1.26 -19.00
C ALA A 437 28.10 -1.91 -20.17
N GLU A 438 28.97 -2.86 -19.84
CA GLU A 438 29.80 -3.54 -20.82
C GLU A 438 28.89 -4.26 -21.83
N PRO A 439 29.07 -4.02 -23.14
CA PRO A 439 28.21 -4.63 -24.15
C PRO A 439 28.33 -6.15 -24.08
N LEU A 440 27.20 -6.85 -24.22
CA LEU A 440 27.19 -8.31 -24.20
C LEU A 440 28.16 -8.89 -25.25
N PRO A 441 28.92 -9.95 -24.92
CA PRO A 441 29.70 -10.68 -25.90
C PRO A 441 28.80 -11.11 -27.06
N ALA A 442 29.23 -10.86 -28.30
CA ALA A 442 28.45 -11.14 -29.50
C ALA A 442 28.04 -12.62 -29.61
N GLU A 443 28.82 -13.52 -29.02
CA GLU A 443 28.53 -14.96 -28.95
C GLU A 443 27.33 -15.27 -28.05
N ALA A 444 27.22 -14.62 -26.88
CA ALA A 444 26.09 -14.81 -25.96
C ALA A 444 24.76 -14.35 -26.58
N GLN A 445 24.79 -13.30 -27.40
CA GLN A 445 23.59 -12.82 -28.13
C GLN A 445 23.12 -13.81 -29.20
N ARG A 446 24.01 -14.65 -29.74
CA ARG A 446 23.66 -15.64 -30.77
C ARG A 446 23.04 -16.92 -30.21
N HIS A 447 23.10 -17.14 -28.90
CA HIS A 447 22.58 -18.36 -28.29
C HIS A 447 21.05 -18.47 -28.46
N PRO A 448 20.50 -19.60 -28.95
CA PRO A 448 19.07 -19.73 -29.27
C PRO A 448 18.17 -19.50 -28.05
N ALA A 449 18.58 -19.92 -26.85
CA ALA A 449 17.81 -19.68 -25.63
C ALA A 449 17.75 -18.19 -25.22
N VAL A 450 18.84 -17.44 -25.46
CA VAL A 450 18.88 -15.99 -25.21
C VAL A 450 18.02 -15.25 -26.24
N ARG A 451 18.07 -15.67 -27.51
CA ARG A 451 17.17 -15.14 -28.54
C ARG A 451 15.69 -15.38 -28.21
N ALA A 452 15.33 -16.57 -27.75
CA ALA A 452 13.97 -16.89 -27.31
C ALA A 452 13.52 -16.01 -26.13
N TYR A 453 14.43 -15.70 -25.19
CA TYR A 453 14.15 -14.78 -24.10
C TYR A 453 13.86 -13.35 -24.60
N VAL A 454 14.71 -12.81 -25.49
CA VAL A 454 14.54 -11.46 -26.05
C VAL A 454 13.28 -11.37 -26.92
N GLU A 455 12.99 -12.41 -27.69
CA GLU A 455 11.79 -12.49 -28.52
C GLU A 455 10.52 -12.52 -27.67
N ALA A 456 10.51 -13.33 -26.60
CA ALA A 456 9.36 -13.41 -25.70
C ALA A 456 9.16 -12.10 -24.94
N LEU A 457 10.16 -11.63 -24.19
CA LEU A 457 9.99 -10.54 -23.22
C LEU A 457 10.28 -9.14 -23.78
N HIS A 458 10.85 -9.04 -24.99
CA HIS A 458 11.27 -7.77 -25.58
C HIS A 458 12.32 -6.98 -24.78
N GLU A 459 12.98 -7.62 -23.79
CA GLU A 459 14.09 -7.07 -23.03
C GLU A 459 15.41 -7.81 -23.33
N THR A 460 16.51 -7.07 -23.43
CA THR A 460 17.86 -7.65 -23.55
C THR A 460 18.38 -8.04 -22.17
N PRO A 461 18.63 -9.33 -21.89
CA PRO A 461 19.22 -9.73 -20.62
C PRO A 461 20.64 -9.16 -20.51
N ASN A 462 21.08 -8.80 -19.31
CA ASN A 462 22.46 -8.35 -19.11
C ASN A 462 23.47 -9.49 -19.38
N ALA A 463 24.76 -9.17 -19.51
CA ALA A 463 25.79 -10.16 -19.85
C ALA A 463 25.80 -11.39 -18.93
N VAL A 464 25.61 -11.18 -17.63
CA VAL A 464 25.56 -12.26 -16.64
C VAL A 464 24.32 -13.14 -16.83
N GLN A 465 23.15 -12.53 -17.06
CA GLN A 465 21.90 -13.24 -17.30
C GLN A 465 21.94 -14.03 -18.62
N ALA A 466 22.48 -13.45 -19.68
CA ALA A 466 22.60 -14.13 -20.97
C ALA A 466 23.53 -15.34 -20.88
N ALA A 467 24.66 -15.22 -20.16
CA ALA A 467 25.56 -16.34 -19.89
C ALA A 467 24.84 -17.46 -19.10
N GLN A 468 24.11 -17.10 -18.04
CA GLN A 468 23.32 -18.06 -17.25
C GLN A 468 22.25 -18.78 -18.07
N ILE A 469 21.52 -18.05 -18.93
CA ILE A 469 20.52 -18.64 -19.83
C ILE A 469 21.18 -19.58 -20.83
N ALA A 470 22.29 -19.16 -21.44
CA ALA A 470 23.01 -19.96 -22.42
C ALA A 470 23.59 -21.25 -21.82
N GLU A 471 24.10 -21.18 -20.59
CA GLU A 471 24.67 -22.32 -19.88
C GLU A 471 23.60 -23.32 -19.39
N THR A 472 22.47 -22.80 -18.89
CA THR A 472 21.48 -23.64 -18.20
C THR A 472 20.47 -24.30 -19.15
N VAL A 473 20.10 -23.63 -20.24
CA VAL A 473 18.99 -24.05 -21.10
C VAL A 473 19.48 -24.97 -22.22
N SER A 474 19.16 -26.26 -22.09
CA SER A 474 19.43 -27.31 -23.07
C SER A 474 18.22 -27.64 -23.98
N ASP A 475 16.99 -27.59 -23.47
CA ASP A 475 15.74 -27.81 -24.18
C ASP A 475 15.03 -26.48 -24.46
N LEU A 476 15.07 -26.07 -25.73
CA LEU A 476 14.50 -24.79 -26.16
C LEU A 476 12.96 -24.77 -26.08
N ASN A 477 12.28 -25.92 -26.22
CA ASN A 477 10.83 -25.98 -26.19
C ASN A 477 10.31 -25.84 -24.75
N ALA A 478 10.90 -26.56 -23.81
CA ALA A 478 10.60 -26.40 -22.39
C ALA A 478 10.89 -24.96 -21.92
N TRP A 479 11.97 -24.36 -22.39
CA TRP A 479 12.29 -22.97 -22.08
C TRP A 479 11.25 -21.97 -22.62
N ARG A 480 10.82 -22.10 -23.87
CA ARG A 480 9.75 -21.28 -24.44
C ARG A 480 8.44 -21.41 -23.67
N GLN A 481 8.12 -22.61 -23.17
CA GLN A 481 6.95 -22.82 -22.32
C GLN A 481 7.08 -22.04 -21.00
N VAL A 482 8.25 -22.08 -20.35
CA VAL A 482 8.51 -21.31 -19.12
C VAL A 482 8.35 -19.81 -19.36
N LEU A 483 8.89 -19.29 -20.47
CA LEU A 483 8.76 -17.86 -20.83
C LEU A 483 7.31 -17.47 -21.08
N THR A 484 6.55 -18.30 -21.81
CA THR A 484 5.12 -18.08 -22.09
C THR A 484 4.30 -18.06 -20.80
N ASP A 485 4.53 -19.05 -19.92
CA ASP A 485 3.92 -19.10 -18.59
C ASP A 485 4.28 -17.85 -17.78
N TRP A 486 5.54 -17.39 -17.85
CA TRP A 486 6.01 -16.21 -17.12
C TRP A 486 5.25 -14.95 -17.52
N GLN A 487 5.05 -14.73 -18.82
CA GLN A 487 4.30 -13.60 -19.36
C GLN A 487 2.84 -13.64 -18.98
N LEU A 488 2.20 -14.82 -19.11
CA LEU A 488 0.78 -14.98 -18.81
C LEU A 488 0.46 -14.76 -17.34
N ASN A 489 1.40 -15.02 -16.44
CA ASN A 489 1.26 -14.73 -15.01
C ASN A 489 1.61 -13.27 -14.64
N GLY A 490 2.02 -12.44 -15.60
CA GLY A 490 2.39 -11.03 -15.36
C GLY A 490 3.57 -10.87 -14.41
N TRP A 491 4.49 -11.84 -14.39
CA TRP A 491 5.68 -11.79 -13.55
C TRP A 491 6.76 -10.93 -14.20
N GLY A 492 7.47 -10.15 -13.38
CA GLY A 492 8.49 -9.22 -13.87
C GLY A 492 9.66 -9.92 -14.58
N GLU A 493 10.15 -9.29 -15.64
CA GLU A 493 11.16 -9.79 -16.58
C GLU A 493 12.55 -9.92 -15.91
N ARG A 494 12.82 -9.12 -14.89
CA ARG A 494 14.12 -9.05 -14.19
C ARG A 494 14.53 -10.30 -13.42
N SER A 495 13.68 -11.31 -13.33
CA SER A 495 13.87 -12.47 -12.45
C SER A 495 14.35 -13.73 -13.18
N VAL A 496 15.30 -13.59 -14.11
CA VAL A 496 15.91 -14.68 -14.90
C VAL A 496 16.26 -15.92 -14.05
N GLY A 497 16.86 -15.74 -12.86
CA GLY A 497 17.18 -16.88 -11.98
C GLY A 497 15.97 -17.74 -11.63
N LYS A 498 14.81 -17.14 -11.34
CA LYS A 498 13.58 -17.89 -11.04
C LYS A 498 12.99 -18.58 -12.27
N MET A 499 13.18 -18.00 -13.45
CA MET A 499 12.78 -18.65 -14.70
C MET A 499 13.64 -19.90 -14.92
N LEU A 500 14.96 -19.79 -14.71
CA LEU A 500 15.89 -20.91 -14.82
C LEU A 500 15.61 -22.00 -13.78
N ASP A 501 15.30 -21.64 -12.53
CA ASP A 501 14.88 -22.60 -11.51
C ASP A 501 13.63 -23.37 -11.94
N ARG A 502 12.65 -22.68 -12.55
CA ARG A 502 11.42 -23.30 -13.04
C ARG A 502 11.70 -24.22 -14.23
N TYR A 503 12.57 -23.80 -15.14
CA TYR A 503 13.03 -24.59 -16.27
C TYR A 503 13.73 -25.88 -15.82
N GLN A 504 14.68 -25.80 -14.89
CA GLN A 504 15.38 -26.97 -14.36
C GLN A 504 14.43 -27.96 -13.68
N LYS A 505 13.42 -27.45 -12.95
CA LYS A 505 12.37 -28.28 -12.35
C LYS A 505 11.53 -29.01 -13.41
N SER A 506 11.22 -28.36 -14.53
CA SER A 506 10.48 -29.00 -15.64
C SER A 506 11.35 -29.94 -16.49
N ALA A 507 12.66 -29.70 -16.57
CA ALA A 507 13.58 -30.44 -17.43
C ALA A 507 14.11 -31.75 -16.80
N SER A 508 13.88 -32.00 -15.51
CA SER A 508 14.40 -33.17 -14.80
C SER A 508 13.65 -34.46 -15.22
N PRO A 509 14.27 -35.39 -15.97
CA PRO A 509 13.57 -36.50 -16.66
C PRO A 509 12.97 -37.60 -15.75
N GLY A 510 13.31 -37.60 -14.46
CA GLY A 510 12.78 -38.53 -13.46
C GLY A 510 11.91 -37.87 -12.40
N GLY A 511 11.76 -36.54 -12.47
CA GLY A 511 10.84 -35.82 -11.63
C GLY A 511 9.47 -35.85 -12.28
N GLY A 512 8.69 -36.90 -12.02
CA GLY A 512 7.22 -36.84 -12.10
C GLY A 512 6.65 -35.86 -11.06
N VAL A 513 7.30 -34.70 -10.90
CA VAL A 513 6.87 -33.61 -10.05
C VAL A 513 5.75 -32.94 -10.80
N ASP A 514 4.57 -33.52 -10.59
CA ASP A 514 3.25 -32.93 -10.58
C ASP A 514 3.27 -31.42 -10.89
N VAL A 515 3.50 -31.08 -12.17
CA VAL A 515 3.74 -29.70 -12.60
C VAL A 515 2.54 -28.89 -12.13
N PRO A 516 2.74 -27.83 -11.33
CA PRO A 516 1.63 -27.07 -10.80
C PRO A 516 0.81 -26.57 -12.00
N PRO A 517 -0.51 -26.85 -12.03
CA PRO A 517 -1.35 -26.50 -13.16
C PRO A 517 -1.19 -25.01 -13.47
N SER A 518 -1.04 -24.68 -14.75
CA SER A 518 -0.82 -23.32 -15.23
C SER A 518 -2.11 -22.75 -15.81
N VAL A 519 -2.42 -21.49 -15.47
CA VAL A 519 -3.55 -20.75 -16.07
C VAL A 519 -3.37 -20.56 -17.58
N ALA A 520 -2.13 -20.68 -18.08
CA ALA A 520 -1.79 -20.57 -19.49
C ALA A 520 -2.59 -21.55 -20.37
N LEU A 521 -2.87 -22.75 -19.87
CA LEU A 521 -3.65 -23.76 -20.58
C LEU A 521 -5.09 -23.30 -20.88
N ILE A 522 -5.64 -22.39 -20.07
CA ILE A 522 -6.96 -21.79 -20.27
C ILE A 522 -6.89 -20.67 -21.32
N HIS A 523 -5.81 -19.88 -21.31
CA HIS A 523 -5.62 -18.79 -22.27
C HIS A 523 -5.49 -19.30 -23.71
N THR A 524 -4.75 -20.39 -23.90
CA THR A 524 -4.50 -20.99 -25.22
C THR A 524 -5.53 -22.04 -25.64
N TYR A 525 -6.57 -22.28 -24.83
CA TYR A 525 -7.57 -23.29 -25.11
C TYR A 525 -8.41 -22.91 -26.35
N PRO A 526 -8.42 -23.74 -27.42
CA PRO A 526 -9.19 -23.44 -28.63
C PRO A 526 -10.70 -23.58 -28.39
N GLY A 527 -11.51 -22.85 -29.15
CA GLY A 527 -12.97 -23.05 -29.16
C GLY A 527 -13.76 -22.44 -28.00
N ILE A 528 -13.11 -21.80 -27.01
CA ILE A 528 -13.80 -21.04 -25.96
C ILE A 528 -13.85 -19.53 -26.29
N SER A 529 -15.01 -18.92 -26.06
CA SER A 529 -15.19 -17.46 -26.17
C SER A 529 -14.38 -16.70 -25.11
N PRO A 530 -14.07 -15.40 -25.32
CA PRO A 530 -13.39 -14.57 -24.32
C PRO A 530 -14.10 -14.57 -22.95
N GLU A 531 -15.42 -14.52 -22.92
CA GLU A 531 -16.21 -14.49 -21.68
C GLU A 531 -16.14 -15.83 -20.93
N GLN A 532 -16.16 -16.95 -21.66
CA GLN A 532 -15.95 -18.28 -21.08
C GLN A 532 -14.54 -18.41 -20.53
N ARG A 533 -13.53 -17.92 -21.26
CA ARG A 533 -12.13 -17.90 -20.82
C ARG A 533 -11.99 -17.17 -19.48
N ASP A 534 -12.55 -15.98 -19.34
CA ASP A 534 -12.52 -15.20 -18.09
C ASP A 534 -13.25 -15.91 -16.94
N ARG A 535 -14.33 -16.63 -17.24
CA ARG A 535 -15.03 -17.45 -16.24
C ARG A 535 -14.17 -18.61 -15.76
N TRP A 536 -13.47 -19.30 -16.66
CA TRP A 536 -12.57 -20.40 -16.32
C TRP A 536 -11.34 -19.93 -15.56
N ILE A 537 -10.75 -18.79 -15.95
CA ILE A 537 -9.64 -18.15 -15.23
C ILE A 537 -10.06 -17.82 -13.79
N ARG A 538 -11.24 -17.25 -13.57
CA ARG A 538 -11.76 -16.98 -12.21
C ARG A 538 -11.95 -18.24 -11.39
N LYS A 539 -12.54 -19.30 -11.95
CA LYS A 539 -12.67 -20.61 -11.28
C LYS A 539 -11.30 -21.18 -10.91
N PHE A 540 -10.32 -21.07 -11.81
CA PHE A 540 -8.96 -21.55 -11.61
C PHE A 540 -8.24 -20.80 -10.48
N HIS A 541 -8.40 -19.48 -10.39
CA HIS A 541 -7.83 -18.68 -9.30
C HIS A 541 -8.56 -18.88 -7.97
N ALA A 542 -9.86 -19.19 -7.98
CA ALA A 542 -10.62 -19.48 -6.77
C ALA A 542 -10.25 -20.84 -6.14
N ALA A 543 -9.71 -21.79 -6.92
CA ALA A 543 -9.21 -23.06 -6.43
C ALA A 543 -7.96 -22.86 -5.56
N ALA A 544 -8.01 -23.32 -4.31
CA ALA A 544 -6.98 -23.10 -3.30
C ALA A 544 -5.82 -24.09 -3.47
N THR A 545 -6.10 -25.31 -3.92
CA THR A 545 -5.13 -26.40 -4.01
C THR A 545 -4.72 -26.73 -5.45
N PRO A 546 -3.51 -27.27 -5.69
CA PRO A 546 -3.12 -27.75 -7.01
C PRO A 546 -4.06 -28.84 -7.57
N ALA A 547 -4.57 -29.72 -6.71
CA ALA A 547 -5.52 -30.75 -7.10
C ALA A 547 -6.84 -30.17 -7.61
N GLU A 548 -7.40 -29.17 -6.92
CA GLU A 548 -8.60 -28.44 -7.38
C GLU A 548 -8.36 -27.72 -8.70
N LYS A 549 -7.19 -27.09 -8.88
CA LYS A 549 -6.83 -26.44 -10.14
C LYS A 549 -6.76 -27.43 -11.31
N ARG A 550 -6.26 -28.64 -11.09
CA ARG A 550 -6.30 -29.72 -12.10
C ARG A 550 -7.74 -30.16 -12.38
N ALA A 551 -8.58 -30.27 -11.36
CA ALA A 551 -9.98 -30.59 -11.54
C ALA A 551 -10.72 -29.52 -12.38
N VAL A 552 -10.37 -28.24 -12.21
CA VAL A 552 -10.89 -27.15 -13.05
C VAL A 552 -10.46 -27.32 -14.52
N LEU A 553 -9.19 -27.65 -14.78
CA LEU A 553 -8.69 -27.89 -16.14
C LEU A 553 -9.28 -29.15 -16.79
N ALA A 554 -9.41 -30.25 -16.04
CA ALA A 554 -10.05 -31.48 -16.52
C ALA A 554 -11.52 -31.24 -16.87
N ARG A 555 -12.23 -30.43 -16.08
CA ARG A 555 -13.61 -30.04 -16.37
C ARG A 555 -13.70 -29.13 -17.60
N LEU A 556 -12.75 -28.21 -17.80
CA LEU A 556 -12.66 -27.41 -19.02
C LEU A 556 -12.52 -28.31 -20.25
N GLU A 557 -11.65 -29.32 -20.20
CA GLU A 557 -11.43 -30.27 -21.29
C GLU A 557 -12.64 -31.18 -21.54
N GLN A 558 -13.36 -31.57 -20.49
CA GLN A 558 -14.61 -32.32 -20.61
C GLN A 558 -15.74 -31.50 -21.24
N GLU A 559 -15.88 -30.22 -20.87
CA GLU A 559 -16.93 -29.33 -21.40
C GLU A 559 -16.59 -28.81 -22.82
N HIS A 560 -15.31 -28.74 -23.16
CA HIS A 560 -14.82 -28.23 -24.44
C HIS A 560 -13.71 -29.16 -25.01
N PRO A 561 -14.04 -30.33 -25.59
CA PRO A 561 -13.04 -31.19 -26.20
C PRO A 561 -12.34 -30.50 -27.38
N ARG A 562 -11.02 -30.71 -27.50
CA ARG A 562 -10.16 -30.08 -28.51
C ARG A 562 -10.41 -30.54 -29.94
#